data_AF-X0S2R5-F1
#
_entry.id   AF-X0S2R5-F1
#
_cell.length_a   1.000
_cell.length_b   1.000
_cell.length_c   1.000
_cell.angle_alpha   90.00
_cell.angle_beta   90.00
_cell.angle_gamma   90.00
#
_symmetry.space_group_name_H-M   'P 1'
#
loop_
_entity.id
_entity.type
_entity.pdbx_description
1 polymer ?
#
loop_
_entity_poly.entity_id
_entity_poly.type
_entity_poly.pdbx_seq_one_letter_code
_entity_poly.pdbx_strand_id
1 'polypeptide(L)' 'MNSNRRGFTLVELLVVIGILAVLTAFVFPAIRGAMRKGKITETKTNIMALATAIKGYYSDFNAYPDLNKDNTVAQPYVGS' A
#
# COMPACT_ATOMS: atom_id res chain seq x y z
N MET A 1 14.44 10.43 51.97
CA MET A 1 14.70 9.36 50.98
C MET A 1 15.06 10.05 49.67
N ASN A 2 16.35 10.33 49.44
CA ASN A 2 16.78 11.16 48.31
C ASN A 2 17.00 10.26 47.10
N SER A 3 16.04 10.26 46.20
CA SER A 3 16.08 9.56 44.92
C SER A 3 17.07 10.25 43.99
N ASN A 4 18.26 9.67 43.86
CA ASN A 4 19.30 10.11 42.93
C ASN A 4 18.79 9.95 41.49
N ARG A 5 18.23 11.01 40.91
CA ARG A 5 17.79 11.02 39.51
C ARG A 5 19.02 11.15 38.61
N ARG A 6 19.46 10.04 38.03
CA ARG A 6 20.47 10.02 36.96
C ARG A 6 19.82 10.56 35.67
N GLY A 7 20.31 11.68 35.18
CA GLY A 7 19.97 12.21 33.85
C GLY A 7 20.82 11.57 32.76
N PHE A 8 20.29 11.53 31.54
CA PHE A 8 21.01 11.08 30.35
C PHE A 8 22.11 12.09 30.00
N THR A 9 23.30 11.60 29.64
CA THR A 9 24.37 12.45 29.12
C THR A 9 24.12 12.79 27.65
N LEU A 10 24.63 13.94 27.21
CA LEU A 10 24.56 14.34 25.80
C LEU A 10 25.23 13.33 24.86
N VAL A 11 26.29 12.66 25.34
CA VAL A 11 27.02 11.64 24.57
C VAL A 11 26.19 10.38 24.37
N GLU A 12 25.48 9.93 25.41
CA GLU A 12 24.59 8.77 25.28
C GLU A 12 23.47 9.05 24.27
N LEU A 13 22.89 10.25 24.28
CA LEU A 13 21.86 10.62 23.28
C LEU A 13 22.46 10.69 21.86
N LEU A 14 23.66 11.25 21.72
CA LEU A 14 24.32 11.46 20.43
C LEU A 14 24.66 10.14 19.73
N VAL A 15 25.16 9.15 20.47
CA VAL A 15 25.43 7.81 19.91
C VAL A 15 24.14 7.15 19.43
N VAL A 16 23.04 7.29 20.18
CA VAL A 16 21.76 6.67 19.82
C VAL A 16 21.22 7.21 18.50
N ILE A 17 21.19 8.54 18.34
CA ILE A 17 20.71 9.13 17.07
C ILE A 17 21.66 8.81 15.91
N GLY A 18 22.97 8.67 16.16
CA GLY A 18 23.95 8.25 15.17
C GLY A 18 23.67 6.83 14.65
N ILE A 19 23.42 5.88 15.56
CA ILE A 19 23.07 4.51 15.20
C ILE A 19 21.73 4.49 14.44
N LEU A 20 20.72 5.22 14.90
CA LEU A 20 19.42 5.31 14.23
C LEU A 20 19.54 5.90 12.81
N ALA A 21 20.39 6.91 12.60
CA ALA A 21 20.64 7.49 11.28
C ALA A 21 21.24 6.46 10.30
N VAL A 22 22.22 5.68 10.75
CA VAL A 22 22.83 4.63 9.92
C VAL A 22 21.81 3.54 9.57
N LEU A 23 21.04 3.06 10.55
CA LEU A 23 20.02 2.03 10.31
C LEU A 23 18.95 2.51 9.33
N THR A 24 18.41 3.71 9.53
CA THR A 24 17.36 4.27 8.67
C THR A 24 17.84 4.56 7.26
N ALA A 25 19.10 4.97 7.08
CA ALA A 25 19.69 5.19 5.75
C ALA A 25 19.68 3.93 4.86
N PHE A 26 19.92 2.75 5.44
CA PHE A 26 19.82 1.48 4.71
C PHE A 26 18.38 0.99 4.52
N VAL A 27 17.51 1.24 5.51
CA VAL A 27 16.12 0.76 5.50
C VAL A 27 15.25 1.55 4.53
N PHE A 28 15.44 2.86 4.44
CA PHE A 28 14.63 3.74 3.60
C PHE A 28 14.57 3.38 2.09
N PRO A 29 15.68 3.06 1.40
CA PRO A 29 15.63 2.62 0.01
C PRO A 29 14.94 1.27 -0.18
N ALA A 30 15.11 0.34 0.78
CA ALA A 30 14.48 -0.99 0.71
C ALA A 30 12.95 -0.90 0.79
N ILE A 31 12.41 -0.01 1.64
CA ILE A 31 10.96 0.19 1.79
C ILE A 31 10.32 0.65 0.48
N ARG A 32 10.93 1.59 -0.25
CA ARG A 32 10.37 2.09 -1.52
C ARG A 32 10.20 0.98 -2.56
N GLY A 33 11.17 0.06 -2.65
CA GLY A 33 11.08 -1.11 -3.52
C GLY A 33 9.97 -2.08 -3.10
N ALA A 34 9.83 -2.33 -1.80
CA ALA A 34 8.78 -3.17 -1.24
C ALA A 34 7.38 -2.59 -1.48
N MET A 35 7.20 -1.28 -1.28
CA MET A 35 5.93 -0.58 -1.51
C MET A 35 5.47 -0.67 -2.97
N ARG A 36 6.39 -0.45 -3.92
CA ARG A 36 6.07 -0.59 -5.36
C ARG A 36 5.65 -2.01 -5.70
N LYS A 37 6.37 -3.02 -5.18
CA LYS A 37 5.98 -4.44 -5.35
C LYS A 37 4.61 -4.70 -4.73
N GLY A 38 4.34 -4.16 -3.54
CA GLY A 38 3.04 -4.24 -2.87
C GLY A 38 1.91 -3.70 -3.74
N LYS A 39 2.10 -2.52 -4.34
CA LYS A 39 1.08 -1.93 -5.23
C LYS A 39 0.82 -2.77 -6.48
N ILE A 40 1.86 -3.33 -7.09
CA ILE A 40 1.71 -4.23 -8.24
C ILE A 40 0.94 -5.49 -7.84
N THR A 41 1.27 -6.08 -6.69
CA THR A 41 0.57 -7.26 -6.17
C THR A 41 -0.89 -6.95 -5.87
N GLU A 42 -1.19 -5.81 -5.25
CA GLU A 42 -2.56 -5.35 -4.98
C GLU A 42 -3.37 -5.22 -6.28
N THR A 43 -2.83 -4.52 -7.28
CA THR A 43 -3.49 -4.37 -8.59
C THR A 43 -3.72 -5.73 -9.25
N LYS A 44 -2.73 -6.63 -9.19
CA LYS A 44 -2.88 -8.00 -9.72
C LYS A 44 -4.01 -8.75 -9.03
N THR A 45 -4.09 -8.69 -7.71
CA THR A 45 -5.17 -9.33 -6.93
C THR A 45 -6.54 -8.77 -7.31
N ASN A 46 -6.67 -7.45 -7.45
CA ASN A 46 -7.92 -6.82 -7.86
C ASN A 46 -8.37 -7.28 -9.25
N ILE A 47 -7.44 -7.35 -10.22
CA ILE A 47 -7.73 -7.87 -11.58
C ILE A 47 -8.20 -9.33 -11.52
N MET A 48 -7.54 -10.16 -10.72
CA MET A 48 -7.92 -11.57 -10.57
C MET A 48 -9.31 -11.73 -9.93
N ALA A 49 -9.66 -10.87 -8.97
CA ALA A 49 -10.99 -10.84 -8.37
C ALA A 49 -12.07 -10.48 -9.41
N LEU A 50 -11.83 -9.44 -10.23
CA LEU A 50 -12.72 -9.06 -11.33
C LEU A 50 -12.86 -10.16 -12.37
N ALA A 51 -11.75 -10.76 -12.81
CA ALA A 51 -11.76 -11.86 -13.78
C ALA A 51 -12.56 -13.07 -13.25
N THR A 52 -12.44 -13.37 -11.95
CA THR A 52 -13.22 -14.42 -11.30
C THR A 52 -14.72 -14.08 -11.30
N ALA A 53 -15.09 -12.84 -10.98
CA ALA A 53 -16.47 -12.39 -11.01
C ALA A 53 -17.08 -12.48 -12.43
N ILE A 54 -16.33 -12.04 -13.45
CA ILE A 54 -16.77 -12.12 -14.86
C ILE A 54 -16.95 -13.57 -15.30
N LYS A 55 -16.03 -14.46 -14.92
CA LYS A 55 -16.17 -15.90 -15.20
C LYS A 55 -17.37 -16.51 -14.52
N GLY A 56 -17.64 -16.13 -13.27
CA GLY A 56 -18.85 -16.54 -12.54
C GLY A 56 -20.12 -16.10 -13.28
N TYR A 57 -20.19 -14.84 -13.68
CA TYR A 57 -21.33 -14.34 -14.47
C TYR A 57 -21.53 -15.12 -15.78
N TYR A 58 -20.45 -15.41 -16.51
CA TYR A 58 -20.56 -16.21 -17.74
C TYR A 58 -21.04 -17.64 -17.45
N SER A 59 -20.61 -18.26 -16.35
CA SER A 59 -21.09 -19.58 -15.94
C SER A 59 -22.60 -19.60 -15.67
N ASP A 60 -23.13 -18.52 -15.09
CA ASP A 60 -24.55 -18.44 -14.68
C ASP A 60 -25.47 -18.01 -15.83
N PHE A 61 -25.02 -17.09 -16.69
CA PHE A 61 -25.84 -16.44 -17.71
C PHE A 61 -25.44 -16.81 -19.15
N ASN A 62 -24.39 -17.61 -19.34
CA ASN A 62 -23.83 -18.02 -20.63
C ASN A 62 -23.51 -16.86 -21.59
N ALA A 63 -23.30 -15.68 -21.02
CA ALA A 63 -23.02 -14.42 -21.71
C ALA A 63 -22.10 -13.56 -20.82
N TYR A 64 -21.32 -12.66 -21.42
CA TYR A 64 -20.50 -11.73 -20.65
C TYR A 64 -21.34 -10.56 -20.11
N PRO A 65 -20.91 -9.91 -19.01
CA PRO A 65 -21.57 -8.72 -18.50
C PRO A 65 -21.61 -7.63 -19.57
N ASP A 66 -22.78 -7.04 -19.76
CA ASP A 66 -22.94 -5.90 -20.66
C ASP A 66 -22.54 -4.62 -19.92
N LEU A 67 -21.44 -4.02 -20.36
CA LEU A 67 -20.88 -2.80 -19.76
C LEU A 67 -21.77 -1.57 -19.99
N ASN A 68 -22.76 -1.66 -20.88
CA ASN A 68 -23.64 -0.55 -21.26
C ASN A 68 -25.07 -0.66 -20.68
N LYS A 69 -25.37 -1.67 -19.86
CA LYS A 69 -26.74 -1.86 -19.32
C LYS A 69 -27.18 -0.86 -18.25
N ASP A 70 -26.28 0.02 -17.79
CA ASP A 70 -26.56 1.06 -16.78
C ASP A 70 -26.34 2.50 -17.31
N ASN A 71 -26.71 2.76 -18.57
CA ASN A 71 -26.65 4.11 -19.14
C ASN A 71 -27.67 5.12 -18.55
N THR A 72 -28.36 4.79 -17.45
CA THR A 72 -29.28 5.71 -16.76
C THR A 72 -28.62 6.63 -15.73
N VAL A 73 -27.34 6.43 -15.34
CA VAL A 73 -26.61 7.35 -14.42
C VAL A 73 -25.09 7.37 -14.62
N ALA A 74 -24.55 7.86 -15.74
CA ALA A 74 -23.16 8.36 -15.74
C ALA A 74 -22.88 9.30 -16.91
N GLN A 75 -22.58 10.55 -16.55
CA GLN A 75 -22.05 11.56 -17.45
C GLN A 75 -20.75 11.07 -18.11
N PRO A 76 -20.45 11.55 -19.34
CA PRO A 76 -19.24 11.16 -20.05
C PRO A 76 -18.02 11.51 -19.19
N TYR A 77 -17.12 10.54 -18.99
CA TYR A 77 -15.77 10.82 -18.53
C TYR A 77 -15.06 11.62 -19.64
N VAL A 78 -15.18 12.95 -19.58
CA VAL A 78 -14.36 13.87 -20.38
C VAL A 78 -13.03 14.00 -19.65
N GLY A 79 -11.97 13.46 -20.25
CA GLY A 79 -10.62 13.56 -19.71
C GLY A 79 -10.17 15.01 -19.57
N SER A 80 -9.39 15.27 -18.50
CA SER A 80 -8.53 16.44 -18.33
C SER A 80 -7.09 15.96 -18.27
#